data_AF-A0A5N6JRV7-F1
#
_entry.id   AF-A0A5N6JRV7-F1
#
_cell.length_a   1.000
_cell.length_b   1.000
_cell.length_c   1.000
_cell.angle_alpha   90.00
_cell.angle_beta   90.00
_cell.angle_gamma   90.00
#
_symmetry.space_group_name_H-M   'P 1'
#
loop_
_entity.id
_entity.type
_entity.pdbx_description
1 polymer ?
#
loop_
_entity_poly.entity_id
_entity_poly.type
_entity_poly.pdbx_seq_one_letter_code
_entity_poly.pdbx_strand_id
1 'polypeptide(L)'
;MAESASANPSSSTSGAPQKSHHCVICAFPAPSKCGGCKQVWYCSSAHQKQAWPKHKRLCKIYRNPSPPSIDTYCGICGKTDNLTRTDCCDRAICDDEGKYRMFTYSREYCSRNHRRYTMCAYHHGEEHPEKDWKKCEKCVGGESFDINTVVTEGTNSFNFKEDEWKDAPELKPVKCGNCNKIISTATETHTGWGDSLRYISRLVEAICRRAMKDDSLSPIYGIR
;
A
#
# COMPACT_ATOMS: atom_id res chain seq x y z
N MET A 1 6.38 -9.50 62.66
CA MET A 1 5.03 -9.33 62.08
C MET A 1 4.95 -7.93 61.51
N ALA A 2 4.45 -7.81 60.27
CA ALA A 2 4.26 -6.62 59.44
C ALA A 2 5.46 -6.16 58.58
N GLU A 3 5.32 -6.49 57.29
CA GLU A 3 6.18 -6.31 56.13
C GLU A 3 6.35 -4.85 55.65
N SER A 4 7.50 -4.62 55.03
CA SER A 4 7.80 -3.42 54.23
C SER A 4 7.11 -3.50 52.86
N ALA A 5 6.25 -2.53 52.55
CA ALA A 5 5.69 -2.36 51.20
C ALA A 5 6.50 -1.29 50.45
N SER A 6 7.35 -1.72 49.50
CA SER A 6 7.93 -0.84 48.48
C SER A 6 6.92 -0.64 47.36
N ALA A 7 6.47 0.59 47.18
CA ALA A 7 5.63 0.99 46.05
C ALA A 7 6.48 1.11 44.77
N ASN A 8 6.06 0.38 43.73
CA ASN A 8 6.60 0.44 42.36
C ASN A 8 6.29 1.80 41.72
N PRO A 9 7.27 2.53 41.15
CA PRO A 9 6.96 3.66 40.29
C PRO A 9 6.57 3.17 38.89
N SER A 10 5.33 3.49 38.52
CA SER A 10 4.76 3.37 37.18
C SER A 10 5.67 4.02 36.15
N SER A 11 6.19 3.20 35.23
CA SER A 11 7.02 3.62 34.10
C SER A 11 6.17 4.23 32.99
N SER A 12 5.87 5.52 33.11
CA SER A 12 5.43 6.38 32.02
C SER A 12 6.60 6.66 31.07
N THR A 13 6.85 5.73 30.15
CA THR A 13 7.81 5.96 29.06
C THR A 13 7.18 6.87 28.01
N SER A 14 7.61 8.14 28.04
CA SER A 14 7.43 9.10 26.96
C SER A 14 8.29 8.63 25.78
N GLY A 15 7.70 7.91 24.83
CA GLY A 15 8.39 7.40 23.65
C GLY A 15 8.45 8.43 22.54
N ALA A 16 9.66 8.71 22.03
CA ALA A 16 9.88 9.42 20.77
C ALA A 16 8.99 8.82 19.64
N PRO A 17 8.54 9.62 18.65
CA PRO A 17 7.71 9.12 17.56
C PRO A 17 8.46 8.00 16.83
N GLN A 18 7.98 6.77 17.01
CA GLN A 18 8.50 5.61 16.30
C GLN A 18 8.18 5.79 14.82
N LYS A 19 9.20 5.73 13.96
CA LYS A 19 9.00 5.75 12.49
C LYS A 19 8.01 4.64 12.13
N SER A 20 6.86 5.02 11.61
CA SER A 20 5.86 4.08 11.13
C SER A 20 6.28 3.52 9.77
N HIS A 21 5.92 2.27 9.52
CA HIS A 21 6.13 1.61 8.24
C HIS A 21 4.81 1.55 7.46
N HIS A 22 4.88 1.57 6.13
CA HIS A 22 3.70 1.57 5.26
C HIS A 22 3.40 0.16 4.75
N CYS A 23 2.11 -0.16 4.66
CA CYS A 23 1.64 -1.40 4.05
C CYS A 23 1.87 -1.36 2.52
N VAL A 24 2.60 -2.33 1.98
CA VAL A 24 2.90 -2.38 0.53
C VAL A 24 1.69 -2.61 -0.39
N ILE A 25 0.50 -2.83 0.18
CA ILE A 25 -0.74 -3.00 -0.60
C ILE A 25 -1.59 -1.73 -0.60
N CYS A 26 -1.65 -1.00 0.51
CA CYS A 26 -2.62 0.10 0.70
C CYS A 26 -2.02 1.37 1.32
N ALA A 27 -0.70 1.40 1.53
CA ALA A 27 0.08 2.48 2.14
C ALA A 27 -0.27 2.89 3.58
N PHE A 28 -1.36 2.40 4.17
CA PHE A 28 -1.65 2.66 5.58
C PHE A 28 -0.56 2.15 6.54
N PRO A 29 -0.45 2.73 7.74
CA PRO A 29 0.46 2.25 8.77
C PRO A 29 0.36 0.73 8.98
N ALA A 30 1.50 0.08 8.96
CA ALA A 30 1.65 -1.36 9.03
C ALA A 30 2.29 -1.74 10.37
N PRO A 31 1.52 -2.24 11.35
CA PRO A 31 2.05 -2.66 12.65
C PRO A 31 2.84 -3.97 12.58
N SER A 32 2.82 -4.67 11.44
CA SER A 32 3.41 -6.01 11.32
C SER A 32 4.22 -6.15 10.04
N LYS A 33 5.35 -6.86 10.16
CA LYS A 33 6.21 -7.25 9.05
C LYS A 33 6.08 -8.74 8.76
N CYS A 34 6.47 -9.14 7.55
CA CYS A 34 6.54 -10.55 7.17
C CYS A 34 7.35 -11.36 8.19
N GLY A 35 6.74 -12.35 8.84
CA GLY A 35 7.43 -13.19 9.83
C GLY A 35 8.65 -13.95 9.27
N GLY A 36 8.64 -14.26 7.97
CA GLY A 36 9.76 -14.92 7.29
C GLY A 36 10.98 -14.00 7.09
N CYS A 37 10.89 -13.01 6.19
CA CYS A 37 12.02 -12.15 5.87
C CYS A 37 12.22 -10.95 6.80
N LYS A 38 11.16 -10.49 7.50
CA LYS A 38 11.17 -9.27 8.32
C LYS A 38 11.51 -7.98 7.55
N GLN A 39 11.42 -8.00 6.22
CA GLN A 39 11.80 -6.87 5.34
C GLN A 39 10.62 -6.12 4.72
N VAL A 40 9.40 -6.67 4.75
CA VAL A 40 8.22 -6.10 4.10
C VAL A 40 7.08 -5.98 5.11
N TRP A 41 6.35 -4.87 5.07
CA TRP A 41 5.34 -4.49 6.05
C TRP A 41 3.91 -4.58 5.50
N TYR A 42 2.98 -5.01 6.37
CA TYR A 42 1.56 -5.18 6.04
C TYR A 42 0.69 -4.69 7.20
N CYS A 43 -0.45 -4.07 6.87
CA CYS A 43 -1.41 -3.67 7.89
C CYS A 43 -2.27 -4.84 8.42
N SER A 44 -2.33 -5.96 7.70
CA SER A 44 -3.11 -7.15 8.07
C SER A 44 -2.58 -8.41 7.41
N SER A 45 -2.97 -9.57 7.95
CA SER A 45 -2.69 -10.88 7.34
C SER A 45 -3.37 -11.04 5.97
N ALA A 46 -4.48 -10.35 5.71
CA ALA A 46 -5.15 -10.34 4.42
C ALA A 46 -4.27 -9.71 3.33
N HIS A 47 -3.68 -8.54 3.61
CA HIS A 47 -2.75 -7.89 2.67
C HIS A 47 -1.45 -8.68 2.50
N GLN A 48 -0.96 -9.35 3.54
CA GLN A 48 0.16 -10.28 3.40
C GLN A 48 -0.17 -11.44 2.46
N LYS A 49 -1.37 -12.04 2.58
CA LYS A 49 -1.83 -13.11 1.67
C LYS A 49 -1.99 -12.61 0.23
N GLN A 50 -2.52 -11.39 0.05
CA GLN A 50 -2.66 -10.76 -1.27
C GLN A 50 -1.31 -10.52 -1.95
N ALA A 51 -0.29 -10.08 -1.19
CA ALA A 51 1.05 -9.87 -1.71
C ALA A 51 1.83 -11.17 -1.99
N TRP A 52 1.42 -12.29 -1.39
CA TRP A 52 2.19 -13.54 -1.38
C TRP A 52 2.61 -14.08 -2.75
N PRO A 53 1.77 -14.06 -3.81
CA PRO A 53 2.15 -14.57 -5.13
C PRO A 53 3.44 -13.96 -5.68
N LYS A 54 3.64 -12.64 -5.47
CA LYS A 54 4.86 -11.92 -5.85
C LYS A 54 5.92 -11.94 -4.75
N HIS A 55 5.51 -11.85 -3.48
CA HIS A 55 6.43 -11.79 -2.36
C HIS A 55 7.16 -13.11 -2.09
N LYS A 56 6.57 -14.29 -2.35
CA LYS A 56 7.14 -15.58 -1.92
C LYS A 56 8.59 -15.82 -2.35
N ARG A 57 8.97 -15.43 -3.57
CA ARG A 57 10.34 -15.58 -4.08
C ARG A 57 11.27 -14.53 -3.46
N LEU A 58 10.82 -13.28 -3.43
CA LEU A 58 11.53 -12.19 -2.76
C LEU A 58 11.76 -12.48 -1.27
N CYS A 59 10.79 -13.10 -0.60
CA CYS A 59 10.90 -13.50 0.80
C CYS A 59 12.08 -14.46 1.00
N LYS A 60 12.29 -15.41 0.09
CA LYS A 60 13.44 -16.32 0.11
C LYS A 60 14.75 -15.56 -0.13
N ILE A 61 14.77 -14.65 -1.11
CA ILE A 61 15.94 -13.79 -1.41
C ILE A 61 16.32 -12.94 -0.20
N TYR A 62 15.35 -12.26 0.41
CA TYR A 62 15.55 -11.38 1.57
C TYR A 62 15.95 -12.12 2.85
N ARG A 63 15.63 -13.41 2.94
CA ARG A 63 16.07 -14.27 4.06
C ARG A 63 17.48 -14.80 3.87
N ASN A 64 18.01 -14.77 2.65
CA ASN A 64 19.33 -15.29 2.34
C ASN A 64 20.39 -14.31 2.91
N PRO A 65 21.30 -14.75 3.80
CA PRO A 65 22.41 -13.92 4.28
C PRO A 65 23.35 -13.47 3.16
N SER A 66 23.41 -14.22 2.06
CA SER A 66 24.20 -13.92 0.87
C SER A 66 23.27 -13.86 -0.34
N PRO A 67 22.42 -12.80 -0.44
CA PRO A 67 21.45 -12.70 -1.52
C PRO A 67 22.16 -12.58 -2.89
N PRO A 68 21.53 -13.07 -3.97
CA PRO A 68 22.03 -12.84 -5.32
C PRO A 68 22.07 -11.34 -5.64
N SER A 69 22.88 -10.94 -6.63
CA SER A 69 22.95 -9.55 -7.08
C SER A 69 21.57 -9.04 -7.52
N ILE A 70 21.25 -7.78 -7.21
CA ILE A 70 19.95 -7.16 -7.47
C ILE A 70 19.56 -7.18 -8.96
N ASP A 71 20.54 -7.23 -9.86
CA ASP A 71 20.31 -7.25 -11.31
C ASP A 71 20.01 -8.65 -11.87
N THR A 72 20.09 -9.69 -11.04
CA THR A 72 19.90 -11.09 -11.46
C THR A 72 18.48 -11.60 -11.23
N TYR A 73 17.60 -10.78 -10.65
CA TYR A 73 16.20 -11.11 -10.43
C TYR A 73 15.31 -9.87 -10.58
N CYS A 74 14.05 -10.09 -10.97
CA CYS A 74 13.02 -9.06 -10.97
C CYS A 74 12.77 -8.58 -9.55
N GLY A 75 13.07 -7.31 -9.27
CA GLY A 75 12.93 -6.74 -7.94
C GLY A 75 11.49 -6.67 -7.39
N ILE A 76 10.47 -6.90 -8.23
CA ILE A 76 9.04 -6.89 -7.84
C ILE A 76 8.49 -8.29 -7.52
N CYS A 77 9.00 -9.35 -8.16
CA CYS A 77 8.45 -10.71 -7.97
C CYS A 77 9.49 -11.82 -7.78
N GLY A 78 10.78 -11.51 -7.83
CA GLY A 78 11.89 -12.44 -7.62
C GLY A 78 12.05 -13.54 -8.68
N LYS A 79 11.50 -13.35 -9.89
CA LYS A 79 11.81 -14.24 -11.04
C LYS A 79 13.21 -13.91 -11.57
N THR A 80 13.92 -14.89 -12.12
CA THR A 80 15.30 -14.74 -12.60
C THR A 80 15.41 -14.88 -14.12
N ASP A 81 14.31 -15.20 -14.79
CA ASP A 81 14.21 -15.43 -16.22
C ASP A 81 13.47 -14.27 -16.90
N ASN A 82 13.74 -14.06 -18.19
CA ASN A 82 13.07 -13.06 -19.04
C ASN A 82 13.06 -11.67 -18.38
N LEU A 83 14.26 -11.16 -18.09
CA LEU A 83 14.44 -9.86 -17.45
C LEU A 83 14.81 -8.78 -18.47
N THR A 84 14.31 -7.59 -18.23
CA THR A 84 14.72 -6.32 -18.84
C THR A 84 15.04 -5.32 -17.73
N ARG A 85 15.27 -4.04 -18.06
CA ARG A 85 15.50 -2.97 -17.09
C ARG A 85 14.45 -1.87 -17.23
N THR A 86 14.13 -1.21 -16.12
CA THR A 86 13.22 -0.07 -16.12
C THR A 86 13.90 1.18 -16.64
N ASP A 87 13.23 1.95 -17.49
CA ASP A 87 13.78 3.21 -18.00
C ASP A 87 13.95 4.26 -16.89
N CYS A 88 13.04 4.27 -15.91
CA CYS A 88 12.97 5.32 -14.88
C CYS A 88 14.00 5.20 -13.75
N CYS A 89 14.38 3.98 -13.35
CA CYS A 89 15.28 3.75 -12.21
C CYS A 89 16.30 2.63 -12.43
N ASP A 90 16.39 2.12 -13.65
CA ASP A 90 17.45 1.22 -14.08
C ASP A 90 17.52 -0.07 -13.26
N ARG A 91 16.37 -0.70 -12.99
CA ARG A 91 16.28 -1.93 -12.17
C ARG A 91 15.87 -3.14 -12.98
N ALA A 92 16.43 -4.30 -12.65
CA ALA A 92 16.02 -5.56 -13.25
C ALA A 92 14.55 -5.88 -12.93
N ILE A 93 13.77 -6.13 -13.98
CA ILE A 93 12.32 -6.36 -13.94
C ILE A 93 11.92 -7.40 -14.99
N CYS A 94 10.78 -8.07 -14.81
CA CYS A 94 10.31 -9.01 -15.83
C CYS A 94 9.92 -8.28 -17.12
N ASP A 95 10.39 -8.81 -18.26
CA ASP A 95 9.95 -8.39 -19.59
C ASP A 95 8.61 -9.07 -19.93
N ASP A 96 7.53 -8.45 -19.46
CA ASP A 96 6.19 -9.00 -19.55
C ASP A 96 5.12 -8.01 -20.04
N GLU A 97 5.51 -6.80 -20.45
CA GLU A 97 4.58 -5.76 -20.88
C GLU A 97 3.80 -6.14 -22.14
N GLY A 98 4.46 -6.73 -23.13
CA GLY A 98 3.84 -7.19 -24.38
C GLY A 98 2.82 -8.34 -24.19
N LYS A 99 2.79 -8.97 -23.02
CA LYS A 99 1.83 -10.04 -22.68
C LYS A 99 0.53 -9.49 -22.10
N TYR A 100 0.46 -8.18 -21.84
CA TYR A 100 -0.72 -7.53 -21.27
C TYR A 100 -1.85 -7.48 -22.29
N ARG A 101 -3.03 -7.98 -21.89
CA ARG A 101 -4.26 -7.78 -22.65
C ARG A 101 -4.97 -6.53 -22.15
N MET A 102 -5.24 -5.60 -23.05
CA MET A 102 -5.99 -4.37 -22.75
C MET A 102 -7.33 -4.69 -22.08
N PHE A 103 -7.78 -3.78 -21.21
CA PHE A 103 -9.02 -3.87 -20.42
C PHE A 103 -9.11 -5.01 -19.38
N THR A 104 -8.04 -5.80 -19.18
CA THR A 104 -8.00 -6.79 -18.08
C THR A 104 -7.63 -6.20 -16.72
N TYR A 105 -7.02 -5.01 -16.71
CA TYR A 105 -6.46 -4.36 -15.51
C TYR A 105 -5.59 -5.28 -14.63
N SER A 106 -4.98 -6.30 -15.24
CA SER A 106 -4.20 -7.32 -14.54
C SER A 106 -2.99 -6.75 -13.81
N ARG A 107 -2.83 -7.16 -12.55
CA ARG A 107 -1.70 -6.81 -11.68
C ARG A 107 -0.51 -7.78 -11.80
N GLU A 108 -0.58 -8.74 -12.72
CA GLU A 108 0.43 -9.80 -12.86
C GLU A 108 1.73 -9.31 -13.53
N TYR A 109 1.63 -8.35 -14.45
CA TYR A 109 2.74 -7.89 -15.29
C TYR A 109 3.63 -6.89 -14.56
N CYS A 110 4.87 -7.24 -14.26
CA CYS A 110 5.77 -6.44 -13.44
C CYS A 110 6.15 -5.13 -14.15
N SER A 111 6.69 -5.17 -15.37
CA SER A 111 7.17 -3.96 -16.08
C SER A 111 6.05 -2.95 -16.25
N ARG A 112 4.93 -3.39 -16.83
CA ARG A 112 3.75 -2.55 -17.05
C ARG A 112 3.21 -1.94 -15.76
N ASN A 113 3.10 -2.72 -14.68
CA ASN A 113 2.52 -2.20 -13.44
C ASN A 113 3.49 -1.30 -12.67
N HIS A 114 4.79 -1.53 -12.78
CA HIS A 114 5.78 -0.57 -12.32
C HIS A 114 5.63 0.76 -13.05
N ARG A 115 5.59 0.71 -14.39
CA ARG A 115 5.40 1.90 -15.25
C ARG A 115 4.12 2.67 -14.93
N ARG A 116 3.03 1.96 -14.61
CA ARG A 116 1.70 2.57 -14.43
C ARG A 116 1.40 3.05 -13.01
N TYR A 117 1.97 2.43 -11.98
CA TYR A 117 1.52 2.60 -10.60
C TYR A 117 2.63 3.05 -9.65
N THR A 118 3.71 3.66 -10.17
CA THR A 118 4.78 4.19 -9.33
C THR A 118 5.08 5.64 -9.68
N MET A 119 5.34 6.44 -8.64
CA MET A 119 5.73 7.83 -8.80
C MET A 119 7.05 7.99 -9.56
N CYS A 120 7.97 7.02 -9.45
CA CYS A 120 9.22 7.01 -10.20
C CYS A 120 8.97 6.98 -11.72
N ALA A 121 8.08 6.10 -12.17
CA ALA A 121 7.76 5.98 -13.59
C ALA A 121 6.97 7.19 -14.12
N TYR A 122 6.02 7.71 -13.33
CA TYR A 122 5.32 8.96 -13.66
C TYR A 122 6.30 10.12 -13.82
N HIS A 123 7.17 10.30 -12.82
CA HIS A 123 8.18 11.36 -12.81
C HIS A 123 9.11 11.31 -14.03
N HIS A 124 9.57 10.12 -14.42
CA HIS A 124 10.36 9.93 -15.64
C HIS A 124 9.54 10.21 -16.91
N GLY A 125 8.29 9.74 -16.96
CA GLY A 125 7.41 9.90 -18.13
C GLY A 125 7.03 11.35 -18.43
N GLU A 126 6.93 12.19 -17.38
CA GLU A 126 6.68 13.63 -17.51
C GLU A 126 7.97 14.46 -17.66
N GLU A 127 9.13 13.80 -17.72
CA GLU A 127 10.44 14.44 -17.91
C GLU A 127 10.71 15.59 -16.91
N HIS A 128 10.34 15.38 -15.65
CA HIS A 128 10.59 16.37 -14.60
C HIS A 128 12.11 16.54 -14.36
N PRO A 129 12.58 17.78 -14.10
CA PRO A 129 14.01 18.10 -14.10
C PRO A 129 14.76 17.55 -12.88
N GLU A 130 14.08 17.34 -11.75
CA GLU A 130 14.68 16.74 -10.57
C GLU A 130 15.06 15.29 -10.86
N LYS A 131 16.16 14.79 -10.29
CA LYS A 131 16.55 13.37 -10.45
C LYS A 131 15.74 12.42 -9.58
N ASP A 132 15.33 12.90 -8.40
CA ASP A 132 14.64 12.10 -7.40
C ASP A 132 13.19 12.58 -7.28
N TRP A 133 12.24 11.74 -7.68
CA TRP A 133 10.82 12.04 -7.62
C TRP A 133 10.35 12.40 -6.20
N LYS A 134 11.02 11.90 -5.15
CA LYS A 134 10.68 12.20 -3.75
C LYS A 134 10.93 13.65 -3.37
N LYS A 135 11.76 14.35 -4.15
CA LYS A 135 12.11 15.78 -3.98
C LYS A 135 11.49 16.67 -5.04
N CYS A 136 10.81 16.07 -6.02
CA CYS A 136 10.14 16.78 -7.09
C CYS A 136 8.83 17.40 -6.57
N GLU A 137 8.74 18.72 -6.54
CA GLU A 137 7.54 19.44 -6.07
C GLU A 137 6.32 19.05 -6.91
N LYS A 138 6.47 18.87 -8.22
CA LYS A 138 5.38 18.41 -9.10
C LYS A 138 4.87 16.99 -8.79
N CYS A 139 5.65 16.18 -8.08
CA CYS A 139 5.27 14.80 -7.71
C CYS A 139 4.74 14.73 -6.28
N VAL A 140 5.46 15.30 -5.30
CA VAL A 140 5.14 15.15 -3.86
C VAL A 140 4.37 16.34 -3.27
N GLY A 141 4.54 17.53 -3.83
CA GLY A 141 3.93 18.78 -3.33
C GLY A 141 2.96 19.45 -4.30
N GLY A 142 2.67 18.83 -5.44
CA GLY A 142 1.93 19.44 -6.53
C GLY A 142 0.42 19.36 -6.34
N GLU A 143 -0.31 20.30 -6.91
CA GLU A 143 -1.79 20.30 -6.93
C GLU A 143 -2.39 19.15 -7.79
N SER A 144 -1.54 18.47 -8.57
CA SER A 144 -1.96 17.46 -9.54
C SER A 144 -2.48 16.16 -8.93
N PHE A 145 -2.07 15.82 -7.71
CA PHE A 145 -2.48 14.57 -7.06
C PHE A 145 -2.85 14.79 -5.60
N ASP A 146 -3.85 14.05 -5.14
CA ASP A 146 -4.09 13.95 -3.71
C ASP A 146 -2.96 13.17 -3.03
N ILE A 147 -2.65 13.53 -1.79
CA ILE A 147 -1.55 12.92 -1.04
C ILE A 147 -1.70 11.39 -0.89
N ASN A 148 -2.92 10.83 -0.89
CA ASN A 148 -3.08 9.37 -0.81
C ASN A 148 -2.57 8.69 -2.06
N THR A 149 -2.81 9.28 -3.23
CA THR A 149 -2.30 8.77 -4.51
C THR A 149 -0.78 8.78 -4.51
N VAL A 150 -0.15 9.91 -4.18
CA VAL A 150 1.32 10.05 -4.17
C VAL A 150 1.95 9.02 -3.22
N VAL A 151 1.47 8.92 -1.98
CA VAL A 151 2.03 7.97 -0.99
C VAL A 151 1.77 6.53 -1.41
N THR A 152 0.58 6.23 -1.95
CA THR A 152 0.26 4.88 -2.43
C THR A 152 1.16 4.47 -3.58
N GLU A 153 1.34 5.34 -4.57
CA GLU A 153 2.21 5.06 -5.71
C GLU A 153 3.69 5.03 -5.33
N GLY A 154 4.10 5.78 -4.32
CA GLY A 154 5.46 5.79 -3.80
C GLY A 154 5.82 4.62 -2.86
N THR A 155 4.84 3.89 -2.32
CA THR A 155 5.08 2.85 -1.28
C THR A 155 4.50 1.46 -1.61
N ASN A 156 3.72 1.33 -2.69
CA ASN A 156 3.12 0.05 -3.03
C ASN A 156 4.15 -1.01 -3.51
N SER A 157 3.69 -2.25 -3.64
CA SER A 157 4.46 -3.44 -4.02
C SER A 157 5.01 -3.48 -5.45
N PHE A 158 4.77 -2.47 -6.28
CA PHE A 158 5.45 -2.30 -7.56
C PHE A 158 6.71 -1.42 -7.45
N ASN A 159 6.97 -0.82 -6.28
CA ASN A 159 8.24 -0.16 -6.01
C ASN A 159 9.32 -1.19 -5.66
N PHE A 160 10.55 -0.88 -6.04
CA PHE A 160 11.71 -1.67 -5.66
C PHE A 160 12.06 -1.40 -4.20
N LYS A 161 12.44 -2.44 -3.45
CA LYS A 161 12.76 -2.32 -2.03
C LYS A 161 13.88 -1.32 -1.78
N GLU A 162 14.87 -1.30 -2.67
CA GLU A 162 16.04 -0.44 -2.51
C GLU A 162 15.70 1.05 -2.76
N ASP A 163 14.55 1.33 -3.39
CA ASP A 163 14.03 2.69 -3.62
C ASP A 163 12.95 3.10 -2.59
N GLU A 164 12.84 2.39 -1.46
CA GLU A 164 11.83 2.65 -0.43
C GLU A 164 11.75 4.13 -0.01
N TRP A 165 10.52 4.64 0.11
CA TRP A 165 10.25 5.98 0.63
C TRP A 165 10.06 5.93 2.15
N LYS A 166 11.18 5.98 2.88
CA LYS A 166 11.21 5.76 4.35
C LYS A 166 10.51 6.85 5.17
N ASP A 167 10.48 8.08 4.66
CA ASP A 167 9.88 9.23 5.34
C ASP A 167 8.58 9.65 4.63
N ALA A 168 7.89 8.71 3.99
CA ALA A 168 6.60 8.95 3.37
C ALA A 168 5.56 9.41 4.41
N PRO A 169 4.72 10.41 4.11
CA PRO A 169 3.66 10.85 5.00
C PRO A 169 2.73 9.72 5.45
N GLU A 170 2.24 9.79 6.68
CA GLU A 170 1.22 8.85 7.17
C GLU A 170 -0.15 9.19 6.58
N LEU A 171 -0.77 8.21 5.94
CA LEU A 171 -2.14 8.35 5.46
C LEU A 171 -3.12 8.19 6.62
N LYS A 172 -4.02 9.16 6.76
CA LYS A 172 -5.13 9.07 7.72
C LYS A 172 -6.20 8.15 7.14
N PRO A 173 -6.63 7.10 7.86
CA PRO A 173 -7.66 6.20 7.37
C PRO A 173 -9.01 6.91 7.24
N VAL A 174 -9.59 6.88 6.04
CA VAL A 174 -10.95 7.37 5.79
C VAL A 174 -11.93 6.25 6.12
N LYS A 175 -12.96 6.50 6.92
CA LYS A 175 -13.98 5.49 7.24
C LYS A 175 -15.17 5.61 6.30
N CYS A 176 -15.69 4.47 5.87
CA CYS A 176 -16.94 4.37 5.14
C CYS A 176 -18.10 4.87 6.01
N GLY A 177 -18.87 5.87 5.55
CA GLY A 177 -19.97 6.44 6.33
C GLY A 177 -21.10 5.45 6.67
N ASN A 178 -21.23 4.34 5.91
CA ASN A 178 -22.27 3.34 6.15
C ASN A 178 -21.84 2.18 7.08
N CYS A 179 -20.60 1.70 6.96
CA CYS A 179 -20.16 0.47 7.63
C CYS A 179 -18.87 0.65 8.45
N ASN A 180 -18.37 1.88 8.59
CA ASN A 180 -17.15 2.25 9.29
C ASN A 180 -15.86 1.54 8.85
N LYS A 181 -15.90 0.77 7.75
CA LYS A 181 -14.71 0.13 7.17
C LYS A 181 -13.73 1.23 6.75
N ILE A 182 -12.45 1.07 7.11
CA ILE A 182 -11.38 1.93 6.60
C ILE A 182 -11.25 1.69 5.08
N ILE A 183 -11.29 2.78 4.31
CA ILE A 183 -11.16 2.82 2.87
C ILE A 183 -9.80 3.41 2.52
N SER A 184 -9.04 2.73 1.66
CA SER A 184 -7.92 3.35 0.94
C SER A 184 -8.45 3.97 -0.35
N THR A 185 -8.59 5.29 -0.38
CA THR A 185 -9.13 6.02 -1.56
C THR A 185 -8.31 5.79 -2.82
N ALA A 186 -7.01 5.52 -2.67
CA ALA A 186 -6.11 5.26 -3.79
C ALA A 186 -6.20 3.82 -4.35
N THR A 187 -6.61 2.83 -3.53
CA THR A 187 -6.58 1.41 -3.93
C THR A 187 -7.93 0.71 -3.95
N GLU A 188 -8.96 1.33 -3.37
CA GLU A 188 -10.29 0.76 -3.22
C GLU A 188 -11.35 1.62 -3.90
N THR A 189 -12.24 0.96 -4.64
CA THR A 189 -13.37 1.62 -5.29
C THR A 189 -14.34 2.17 -4.25
N HIS A 190 -14.69 3.44 -4.40
CA HIS A 190 -15.60 4.14 -3.50
C HIS A 190 -16.44 5.16 -4.28
N THR A 191 -17.59 5.52 -3.72
CA THR A 191 -18.43 6.66 -4.17
C THR A 191 -18.51 7.69 -3.07
N GLY A 192 -18.48 8.97 -3.41
CA GLY A 192 -18.81 10.06 -2.48
C GLY A 192 -20.25 10.56 -2.67
N TRP A 193 -20.90 10.96 -1.59
CA TRP A 193 -22.07 11.85 -1.58
C TRP A 193 -21.91 12.83 -0.42
N GLY A 194 -21.72 14.12 -0.72
CA GLY A 194 -21.31 15.13 0.28
C GLY A 194 -19.97 14.77 0.93
N ASP A 195 -19.83 14.97 2.25
CA ASP A 195 -18.60 14.72 3.01
C ASP A 195 -18.33 13.24 3.33
N SER A 196 -19.15 12.31 2.80
CA SER A 196 -19.08 10.89 3.16
C SER A 196 -18.66 10.01 1.98
N LEU A 197 -17.58 9.24 2.16
CA LEU A 197 -17.19 8.17 1.25
C LEU A 197 -17.88 6.85 1.59
N ARG A 198 -18.28 6.11 0.56
CA ARG A 198 -18.92 4.80 0.65
C ARG A 198 -18.11 3.79 -0.16
N TYR A 199 -17.72 2.69 0.47
CA TYR A 199 -16.99 1.60 -0.17
C TYR A 199 -17.88 0.81 -1.13
N ILE A 200 -17.40 0.53 -2.35
CA ILE A 200 -18.14 -0.23 -3.36
C ILE A 200 -17.46 -1.59 -3.53
N SER A 201 -18.05 -2.65 -2.99
CA SER A 201 -17.78 -4.01 -3.47
C SER A 201 -19.06 -4.80 -3.62
N ARG A 202 -19.09 -5.71 -4.59
CA ARG A 202 -20.23 -6.60 -4.88
C ARG A 202 -20.64 -7.48 -3.68
N LEU A 203 -19.78 -7.63 -2.66
CA LEU A 203 -20.08 -8.35 -1.43
C LEU A 203 -20.75 -7.47 -0.34
N VAL A 204 -20.61 -6.14 -0.44
CA VAL A 204 -21.04 -5.19 0.61
C VAL A 204 -22.48 -4.71 0.40
N GLU A 205 -23.11 -4.92 -0.77
CA GLU A 205 -24.56 -4.80 -0.87
C GLU A 205 -25.28 -5.73 0.13
N ALA A 206 -24.78 -6.95 0.34
CA ALA A 206 -25.40 -7.91 1.25
C ALA A 206 -25.15 -7.61 2.74
N ILE A 207 -23.97 -7.07 3.08
CA ILE A 207 -23.61 -6.70 4.46
C ILE A 207 -24.28 -5.38 4.86
N CYS A 208 -24.31 -4.39 3.96
CA CYS A 208 -25.03 -3.15 4.19
C CYS A 208 -26.56 -3.36 4.26
N ARG A 209 -27.15 -4.26 3.45
CA ARG A 209 -28.57 -4.63 3.59
C ARG A 209 -28.89 -5.37 4.89
N ARG A 210 -27.93 -6.07 5.51
CA ARG A 210 -28.11 -6.73 6.81
C ARG A 210 -28.11 -5.72 7.96
N ALA A 211 -27.24 -4.71 7.92
CA ALA A 211 -27.23 -3.62 8.90
C ALA A 211 -28.51 -2.75 8.84
N MET A 212 -29.16 -2.66 7.67
CA MET A 212 -30.43 -1.92 7.50
C MET A 212 -31.68 -2.69 7.96
N LYS A 213 -31.56 -3.95 8.43
CA LYS A 213 -32.70 -4.76 8.89
C LYS A 213 -32.83 -4.84 10.41
N ASP A 214 -31.88 -4.30 11.17
CA ASP A 214 -31.83 -4.42 12.63
C ASP A 214 -32.14 -3.12 13.39
N ASP A 215 -32.51 -2.04 12.68
CA ASP A 215 -33.03 -0.83 13.30
C ASP A 215 -34.51 -0.65 12.94
N SER A 216 -35.33 -0.75 13.98
CA SER A 216 -36.77 -0.53 14.04
C SER A 216 -37.16 0.94 13.82
N LEU A 217 -36.77 1.53 12.69
CA LEU A 217 -37.28 2.83 12.27
C LEU A 217 -37.98 2.73 10.91
N SER A 218 -39.30 2.90 11.00
CA SER A 218 -40.24 2.90 9.89
C SER A 218 -39.95 4.03 8.89
N PRO A 219 -40.24 3.83 7.59
CA PRO A 219 -40.05 4.85 6.57
C PRO A 219 -41.19 5.88 6.64
N ILE A 220 -40.89 7.11 7.03
CA ILE A 220 -41.71 8.25 6.62
C ILE A 220 -40.94 8.94 5.51
N TYR A 221 -41.33 8.68 4.27
CA TYR A 221 -41.69 9.71 3.29
C TYR A 221 -42.33 9.00 2.10
N GLY A 222 -43.66 9.09 2.05
CA GLY A 222 -44.45 8.76 0.87
C GLY A 222 -44.22 9.80 -0.22
N ILE A 223 -44.09 9.30 -1.44
CA ILE A 223 -44.20 10.09 -2.68
C ILE A 223 -45.69 10.08 -3.06
N ARG A 224 -46.33 11.24 -3.00
CA ARG A 224 -47.27 11.77 -3.99
C ARG A 224 -47.43 13.27 -3.79
#